data_AF-A0A2T3J0H2-F1
#
_entry.id   AF-A0A2T3J0H2-F1
#
_cell.length_a   1.000
_cell.length_b   1.000
_cell.length_c   1.000
_cell.angle_alpha   90.00
_cell.angle_beta   90.00
_cell.angle_gamma   90.00
#
_symmetry.space_group_name_H-M   'P 1'
#
loop_
_entity.id
_entity.type
_entity.pdbx_description
1 polymer ?
#
loop_
_entity_poly.entity_id
_entity_poly.type
_entity_poly.pdbx_seq_one_letter_code
_entity_poly.pdbx_strand_id
1 'polypeptide(L)'
;MNIPIESPTNSQVSCSNCKACCCRLEVMIISDTGVPEQFILRDQYGGETMKRLDDGWCAALDRETFMCTIYENRPWICRYFEMGSYECIDERVDFFNS
;
A
#
# COMPACT_ATOMS: atom_id res chain seq x y z
N MET A 1 -19.69 -6.71 -24.84
CA MET A 1 -20.56 -5.92 -23.95
C MET A 1 -19.60 -5.02 -23.18
N ASN A 2 -19.47 -3.77 -23.60
CA ASN A 2 -18.50 -2.85 -23.01
C ASN A 2 -19.22 -2.11 -21.89
N ILE A 3 -18.85 -2.43 -20.65
CA ILE A 3 -19.34 -1.68 -19.48
C ILE A 3 -18.58 -0.34 -19.51
N PRO A 4 -19.27 0.80 -19.57
CA PRO A 4 -18.62 2.09 -19.42
C PRO A 4 -18.16 2.19 -17.96
N ILE A 5 -16.85 2.16 -17.75
CA ILE A 5 -16.23 2.56 -16.49
C ILE A 5 -16.24 4.09 -16.47
N GLU A 6 -17.31 4.67 -15.93
CA GLU A 6 -17.27 6.09 -15.53
C GLU A 6 -16.24 6.20 -14.41
N SER A 7 -15.05 6.67 -14.75
CA SER A 7 -14.05 7.07 -13.76
C SER A 7 -14.56 8.37 -13.16
N PRO A 8 -15.02 8.41 -11.89
CA PRO A 8 -15.34 9.68 -11.27
C PRO A 8 -14.08 10.52 -11.36
N THR A 9 -14.21 11.77 -11.81
CA THR A 9 -13.12 12.73 -11.92
C THR A 9 -12.50 12.96 -10.53
N ASN A 10 -11.50 12.14 -10.21
CA ASN A 10 -11.05 11.88 -8.85
C ASN A 10 -10.01 12.91 -8.38
N SER A 11 -10.31 14.20 -8.52
CA SER A 11 -9.41 15.26 -8.07
C SER A 11 -9.22 15.32 -6.55
N GLN A 12 -9.84 14.42 -5.77
CA GLN A 12 -9.73 14.36 -4.31
C GLN A 12 -8.87 13.20 -3.77
N VAL A 13 -8.69 12.11 -4.52
CA VAL A 13 -7.92 10.95 -4.03
C VAL A 13 -6.43 11.16 -4.29
N SER A 14 -5.69 11.43 -3.20
CA SER A 14 -4.24 11.59 -3.21
C SER A 14 -3.61 10.85 -2.03
N CYS A 15 -2.44 10.24 -2.23
CA CYS A 15 -1.67 9.65 -1.13
C CYS A 15 -1.31 10.69 -0.05
N SER A 16 -1.14 11.96 -0.43
CA SER A 16 -0.82 13.05 0.50
C SER A 16 -1.91 13.30 1.56
N ASN A 17 -3.16 12.85 1.32
CA ASN A 17 -4.29 13.04 2.23
C ASN A 17 -4.92 11.73 2.72
N CYS A 18 -4.38 10.57 2.35
CA CYS A 18 -4.98 9.27 2.65
C CYS A 18 -4.65 8.74 4.05
N LYS A 19 -3.79 9.45 4.80
CA LYS A 19 -3.19 8.96 6.06
C LYS A 19 -2.59 7.56 5.84
N ALA A 20 -1.97 7.36 4.67
CA ALA A 20 -1.39 6.11 4.14
C ALA A 20 -2.07 4.81 4.62
N CYS A 21 -3.41 4.77 4.48
CA CYS A 21 -4.25 3.62 4.83
C CYS A 21 -3.73 2.30 4.23
N CYS A 22 -3.28 2.29 2.96
CA CYS A 22 -2.73 1.11 2.31
C CYS A 22 -1.44 0.59 2.99
N CYS A 23 -0.67 1.45 3.67
CA CYS A 23 0.52 1.03 4.43
C CYS A 23 0.17 0.39 5.78
N ARG A 24 -1.11 0.27 6.15
CA ARG A 24 -1.55 -0.54 7.30
C ARG A 24 -1.90 -1.97 6.95
N LEU A 25 -2.07 -2.26 5.66
CA LEU A 25 -2.40 -3.58 5.17
C LEU A 25 -1.19 -4.52 5.29
N GLU A 26 -1.47 -5.79 5.54
CA GLU A 26 -0.46 -6.83 5.42
C GLU A 26 -0.19 -7.10 3.94
N VAL A 27 1.08 -7.00 3.54
CA VAL A 27 1.49 -7.13 2.14
C VAL A 27 2.50 -8.24 2.01
N MET A 28 2.13 -9.28 1.26
CA MET A 28 3.05 -10.36 0.89
C MET A 28 4.04 -9.89 -0.18
N ILE A 29 5.26 -10.41 -0.11
CA ILE A 29 6.30 -10.21 -1.11
C ILE A 29 6.34 -11.49 -1.96
N ILE A 30 5.68 -11.45 -3.11
CA ILE A 30 5.49 -12.62 -3.99
C ILE A 30 6.57 -12.75 -5.07
N SER A 31 7.47 -11.77 -5.19
CA SER A 31 8.56 -11.76 -6.15
C SER A 31 9.68 -10.81 -5.71
N ASP A 32 10.90 -11.08 -6.20
CA ASP A 32 12.03 -10.18 -6.00
C ASP A 32 11.76 -8.87 -6.75
N THR A 33 11.57 -7.82 -5.96
CA THR A 33 11.24 -6.47 -6.42
C THR A 33 12.28 -5.45 -6.02
N GLY A 34 13.34 -5.88 -5.32
CA GLY A 34 14.37 -5.02 -4.74
C GLY A 34 14.02 -4.42 -3.39
N VAL A 35 13.01 -4.95 -2.68
CA VAL A 35 12.65 -4.49 -1.32
C VAL A 35 13.88 -4.65 -0.40
N PRO A 36 14.35 -3.59 0.28
CA PRO A 36 15.49 -3.73 1.20
C PRO A 36 15.18 -4.67 2.38
N GLU A 37 16.13 -5.54 2.71
CA GLU A 37 16.03 -6.56 3.76
C GLU A 37 15.48 -6.05 5.11
N GLN A 38 15.86 -4.84 5.52
CA GLN A 38 15.40 -4.23 6.78
C GLN A 38 13.88 -3.99 6.83
N PHE A 39 13.20 -3.98 5.68
CA PHE A 39 11.76 -3.82 5.53
C PHE A 39 11.03 -5.15 5.29
N ILE A 40 11.73 -6.28 5.32
CA ILE A 40 11.16 -7.61 5.12
C ILE A 40 11.00 -8.31 6.47
N LEU A 41 9.84 -8.94 6.66
CA LEU A 41 9.60 -9.89 7.74
C LEU A 41 9.45 -11.29 7.12
N ARG A 42 10.22 -12.25 7.64
CA ARG A 42 10.18 -13.65 7.22
C ARG A 42 9.53 -14.51 8.31
N ASP A 43 8.60 -15.37 7.92
CA ASP A 43 8.05 -16.37 8.82
C ASP A 43 8.90 -17.66 8.85
N GLN A 44 8.49 -18.61 9.69
CA GLN A 44 9.17 -19.91 9.84
C GLN A 44 9.07 -20.82 8.60
N TYR A 45 8.17 -20.53 7.68
CA TYR A 45 7.94 -21.29 6.44
C TYR A 45 8.62 -20.65 5.23
N GLY A 46 9.31 -19.51 5.42
CA GLY A 46 9.98 -18.76 4.36
C GLY A 46 9.06 -17.79 3.62
N GLY A 47 7.84 -17.55 4.12
CA GLY A 47 6.96 -16.51 3.60
C GLY A 47 7.52 -15.13 3.94
N GLU A 48 7.54 -14.24 2.94
CA GLU A 48 8.03 -12.86 3.08
C GLU A 48 6.86 -11.86 3.06
N THR A 49 6.85 -10.95 4.02
CA THR A 49 5.89 -9.84 4.10
C THR A 49 6.60 -8.52 4.34
N MET A 50 5.94 -7.42 4.01
CA MET A 50 6.40 -6.10 4.45
C MET A 50 6.37 -6.02 5.97
N LYS A 51 7.51 -5.68 6.57
CA LYS A 51 7.65 -5.50 8.02
C LYS A 51 6.73 -4.38 8.50
N ARG A 52 5.95 -4.67 9.53
CA ARG A 52 5.11 -3.68 10.24
C ARG A 52 5.75 -3.32 11.57
N LEU A 53 5.60 -2.06 11.95
CA LEU A 53 5.99 -1.54 13.25
C LEU A 53 4.86 -1.75 14.27
N ASP A 54 5.15 -1.50 15.54
CA ASP A 54 4.20 -1.71 16.64
C ASP A 54 2.94 -0.85 16.54
N ASP A 55 2.99 0.24 15.78
CA ASP A 55 1.84 1.10 15.51
C ASP A 55 0.96 0.62 14.34
N GLY A 56 1.29 -0.53 13.76
CA GLY A 56 0.52 -1.21 12.74
C GLY A 56 0.81 -0.75 11.31
N TRP A 57 1.81 0.11 11.10
CA TRP A 57 2.16 0.60 9.78
C TRP A 57 3.40 -0.08 9.22
N CYS A 58 3.49 -0.11 7.89
CA CYS A 58 4.67 -0.55 7.17
C CYS A 58 5.91 0.27 7.58
N ALA A 59 7.01 -0.42 7.83
CA ALA A 59 8.27 0.17 8.27
C ALA A 59 8.90 1.12 7.24
N ALA A 60 8.51 1.03 5.96
CA ALA A 60 9.04 1.89 4.90
C ALA A 60 8.25 3.20 4.70
N LEU A 61 7.24 3.47 5.53
CA LEU A 61 6.44 4.69 5.43
C LEU A 61 7.14 5.90 6.05
N ASP A 62 7.14 7.01 5.33
CA ASP A 62 7.39 8.34 5.88
C ASP A 62 6.12 8.93 6.52
N ARG A 63 6.23 9.33 7.79
CA ARG A 63 5.10 9.83 8.61
C ARG A 63 4.77 11.29 8.37
N GLU A 64 5.70 12.06 7.82
CA GLU A 64 5.47 13.47 7.52
C GLU A 64 4.75 13.62 6.18
N THR A 65 5.14 12.81 5.19
CA THR A 65 4.61 12.91 3.82
C THR A 65 3.54 11.89 3.48
N PHE A 66 3.37 10.85 4.30
CA PHE A 66 2.57 9.67 4.00
C PHE A 66 2.96 8.94 2.71
N MET A 67 4.20 9.12 2.25
CA MET A 67 4.73 8.44 1.07
C MET A 67 5.66 7.30 1.45
N CYS A 68 5.77 6.31 0.56
CA CYS A 68 6.70 5.21 0.75
C CYS A 68 8.13 5.68 0.45
N THR A 69 9.05 5.48 1.40
CA THR A 69 10.47 5.86 1.25
C THR A 69 11.21 4.98 0.24
N ILE A 70 10.65 3.81 -0.10
CA ILE A 70 11.19 2.87 -1.09
C ILE A 70 10.32 2.82 -2.36
N TYR A 71 9.72 3.94 -2.78
CA TYR A 71 8.70 3.97 -3.84
C TYR A 71 9.07 3.16 -5.11
N GLU A 72 10.32 3.27 -5.57
CA GLU A 72 10.86 2.53 -6.72
C GLU A 72 11.06 1.03 -6.44
N ASN A 73 11.36 0.67 -5.19
CA ASN A 73 11.65 -0.69 -4.73
C ASN A 73 10.45 -1.33 -3.98
N ARG A 74 9.25 -0.80 -4.17
CA ARG A 74 8.03 -1.34 -3.55
C ARG A 74 7.77 -2.78 -4.02
N PRO A 75 7.17 -3.63 -3.15
CA PRO A 75 6.74 -4.95 -3.56
C PRO A 75 5.69 -4.86 -4.66
N TRP A 76 5.57 -5.92 -5.46
CA TRP A 76 4.71 -5.94 -6.64
C TRP A 76 3.26 -5.61 -6.31
N ILE A 77 2.74 -6.12 -5.19
CA ILE A 77 1.39 -5.82 -4.70
C ILE A 77 1.19 -4.31 -4.49
N CYS A 78 2.14 -3.61 -3.86
CA CYS A 78 2.05 -2.17 -3.65
C CYS A 78 2.21 -1.34 -4.93
N ARG A 79 2.78 -1.92 -6.00
CA ARG A 79 2.83 -1.29 -7.33
C ARG A 79 1.52 -1.45 -8.09
N TYR A 80 0.88 -2.61 -7.94
CA TYR A 80 -0.42 -2.92 -8.55
C TYR A 80 -1.58 -2.19 -7.86
N PHE A 81 -1.42 -1.86 -6.57
CA PHE A 81 -2.35 -1.02 -5.84
C PHE A 81 -2.23 0.45 -6.29
N GLU A 82 -2.91 0.79 -7.38
CA GLU A 82 -2.85 2.11 -8.00
C GLU A 82 -3.64 3.15 -7.20
N MET A 83 -3.11 4.38 -7.14
CA MET A 83 -3.80 5.50 -6.50
C MET A 83 -5.11 5.79 -7.25
N GLY A 84 -6.23 5.78 -6.52
CA GLY A 84 -7.55 6.02 -7.10
C GLY A 84 -8.17 4.81 -7.81
N SER A 85 -7.56 3.64 -7.72
CA SER A 85 -8.20 2.38 -8.12
C SER A 85 -9.42 2.08 -7.25
N TYR A 86 -10.23 1.10 -7.67
CA TYR A 86 -11.37 0.64 -6.88
C TYR A 86 -10.95 0.21 -5.48
N GLU A 87 -9.89 -0.60 -5.37
CA GLU A 87 -9.31 -1.08 -4.12
C GLU A 87 -8.78 0.08 -3.27
N CYS A 88 -8.15 1.09 -3.90
CA CYS A 88 -7.70 2.29 -3.19
C CYS A 88 -8.85 3.07 -2.57
N ILE A 89 -9.99 3.16 -3.27
CA ILE A 89 -11.17 3.88 -2.77
C ILE A 89 -11.84 3.09 -1.65
N ASP A 90 -12.03 1.78 -1.85
CA ASP A 90 -12.68 0.89 -0.89
C ASP A 90 -11.93 0.90 0.46
N GLU A 91 -10.61 0.68 0.42
CA GLU A 91 -9.74 0.72 1.61
C GLU A 91 -9.74 2.08 2.30
N ARG A 92 -9.87 3.18 1.54
CA ARG A 92 -10.01 4.51 2.14
C ARG A 92 -11.34 4.64 2.88
N VAL A 93 -12.44 4.19 2.28
CA VAL A 93 -13.77 4.25 2.90
C VAL A 93 -13.79 3.43 4.19
N ASP A 94 -13.27 2.20 4.15
CA ASP A 94 -13.18 1.33 5.32
C ASP A 94 -12.35 1.96 6.42
N PHE A 95 -11.17 2.52 6.08
CA PHE A 95 -10.29 3.17 7.05
C PHE A 95 -10.93 4.37 7.77
N PHE A 96 -11.78 5.15 7.10
CA PHE A 96 -12.45 6.32 7.71
C PHE A 96 -13.75 5.98 8.44
N ASN A 97 -14.33 4.80 8.19
CA ASN A 97 -15.52 4.31 8.88
C ASN A 97 -15.19 3.43 10.10
N SER A 98 -13.91 3.07 10.27
CA SER A 98 -13.38 2.25 11.37
C SER A 98 -13.21 3.01 12.68
#